data_AF-A0A7W5SAR6-F1
#
_entry.id   AF-A0A7W5SAR6-F1
#
_cell.length_a   1.000
_cell.length_b   1.000
_cell.length_c   1.000
_cell.angle_alpha   90.00
_cell.angle_beta   90.00
_cell.angle_gamma   90.00
#
_symmetry.space_group_name_H-M   'P 1'
#
loop_
_entity.id
_entity.type
_entity.pdbx_description
1 polymer ?
#
loop_
_entity_poly.entity_id
_entity_poly.type
_entity_poly.pdbx_seq_one_letter_code
_entity_poly.pdbx_strand_id
1 'polypeptide(L)'
;MALESIVNAAKSAVRDVVSPQSSDPVSDRNDVLQDLHLAEKAWATDGVRSGTWFVRDGEHVAFTPTTRNGATLTIGGQTTNFIPADRFADYLVNMRSAIEAGEFDREIVGALHGSANVGGTAEVAIPAAREGSPEDVRQAQQDAAFAREGRNPDGSLAAVVRDGS
;
A
#
# COMPACT_ATOMS: atom_id res chain seq x y z
N MET A 1 -14.99 -29.83 -42.88
CA MET A 1 -14.86 -28.48 -42.31
C MET A 1 -15.12 -28.52 -40.80
N ALA A 2 -14.18 -29.00 -39.99
CA ALA A 2 -14.39 -29.09 -38.52
C ALA A 2 -13.10 -28.81 -37.72
N LEU A 3 -11.94 -29.28 -38.18
CA LEU A 3 -10.67 -29.06 -37.47
C LEU A 3 -10.18 -27.60 -37.52
N GLU A 4 -10.34 -26.91 -38.64
CA GLU A 4 -9.93 -25.49 -38.76
C GLU A 4 -10.75 -24.56 -37.86
N SER A 5 -12.01 -24.92 -37.57
CA SER A 5 -12.86 -24.15 -36.66
C SER A 5 -12.42 -24.32 -35.19
N ILE A 6 -11.98 -25.52 -34.81
CA ILE A 6 -11.48 -25.81 -33.45
C ILE A 6 -10.13 -25.13 -33.22
N VAL A 7 -9.22 -25.16 -34.20
CA VAL A 7 -7.91 -24.50 -34.10
C VAL A 7 -8.07 -22.98 -34.04
N ASN A 8 -8.98 -22.39 -34.84
CA ASN A 8 -9.24 -20.96 -34.76
C ASN A 8 -9.96 -20.55 -33.47
N ALA A 9 -10.88 -21.36 -32.96
CA ALA A 9 -11.50 -21.13 -31.65
C ALA A 9 -10.49 -21.20 -30.50
N ALA A 10 -9.57 -22.18 -30.53
CA ALA A 10 -8.50 -22.28 -29.54
C ALA A 10 -7.50 -21.12 -29.65
N LYS A 11 -7.14 -20.70 -30.86
CA LYS A 11 -6.24 -19.56 -31.08
C LYS A 11 -6.88 -18.23 -30.67
N SER A 12 -8.17 -18.05 -30.91
CA SER A 12 -8.92 -16.89 -30.42
C SER A 12 -9.09 -16.92 -28.91
N ALA A 13 -9.39 -18.06 -28.29
CA ALA A 13 -9.49 -18.18 -26.83
C ALA A 13 -8.15 -17.94 -26.14
N VAL A 14 -7.04 -18.42 -26.70
CA VAL A 14 -5.68 -18.13 -26.19
C VAL A 14 -5.33 -16.64 -26.38
N ARG A 15 -5.82 -16.00 -27.44
CA ARG A 15 -5.60 -14.56 -27.67
C ARG A 15 -6.47 -13.69 -26.78
N ASP A 16 -7.67 -14.16 -26.41
CA ASP A 16 -8.60 -13.51 -25.49
C ASP A 16 -8.08 -13.55 -24.04
N VAL A 17 -7.50 -14.68 -23.63
CA VAL A 17 -6.78 -14.83 -22.34
C VAL A 17 -5.48 -14.01 -22.30
N VAL A 18 -4.93 -13.64 -23.46
CA VAL A 18 -3.74 -12.79 -23.61
C VAL A 18 -4.14 -11.38 -24.09
N SER A 19 -5.36 -10.95 -23.81
CA SER A 19 -5.64 -9.52 -23.76
C SER A 19 -5.12 -9.04 -22.41
N PRO A 20 -4.12 -8.14 -22.34
CA PRO A 20 -3.91 -7.43 -21.10
C PRO A 20 -5.25 -6.76 -20.80
N GLN A 21 -5.91 -7.16 -19.71
CA GLN A 21 -6.98 -6.31 -19.16
C GLN A 21 -6.36 -4.92 -19.12
N SER A 22 -6.96 -3.99 -19.86
CA SER A 22 -6.51 -2.62 -19.92
C SER A 22 -6.77 -2.03 -18.55
N SER A 23 -5.87 -2.31 -17.60
CA SER A 23 -5.95 -1.79 -16.27
C SER A 23 -5.57 -0.34 -16.35
N ASP A 24 -6.49 0.51 -15.89
CA ASP A 24 -6.21 1.90 -15.69
C ASP A 24 -5.19 1.98 -14.54
N PRO A 25 -3.94 2.40 -14.79
CA PRO A 25 -2.92 2.48 -13.74
C PRO A 25 -3.36 3.40 -12.59
N VAL A 26 -4.26 4.35 -12.85
CA VAL A 26 -4.86 5.20 -11.82
C VAL A 26 -5.80 4.41 -10.91
N SER A 27 -6.61 3.51 -11.48
CA SER A 27 -7.50 2.64 -10.71
C SER A 27 -6.71 1.66 -9.85
N ASP A 28 -5.68 1.03 -10.40
CA ASP A 28 -4.83 0.09 -9.67
C ASP A 28 -4.08 0.79 -8.53
N ARG A 29 -3.57 1.99 -8.80
CA ARG A 29 -2.94 2.85 -7.78
C ARG A 29 -3.91 3.22 -6.67
N ASN A 30 -5.14 3.60 -7.00
CA ASN A 30 -6.16 3.97 -6.01
C ASN A 30 -6.49 2.80 -5.08
N ASP A 31 -6.56 1.58 -5.60
CA ASP A 31 -6.79 0.38 -4.79
C ASP A 31 -5.64 0.17 -3.78
N VAL A 32 -4.39 0.28 -4.22
CA VAL A 32 -3.21 0.18 -3.33
C VAL A 32 -3.17 1.31 -2.30
N LEU A 33 -3.55 2.54 -2.67
CA LEU A 33 -3.65 3.67 -1.74
C LEU A 33 -4.74 3.48 -0.68
N GLN A 34 -5.83 2.79 -1.03
CA GLN A 34 -6.87 2.44 -0.07
C GLN A 34 -6.38 1.39 0.93
N ASP A 35 -5.69 0.35 0.46
CA ASP A 35 -5.10 -0.67 1.34
C ASP A 35 -4.00 -0.07 2.24
N LEU A 36 -3.20 0.87 1.71
CA LEU A 36 -2.23 1.63 2.51
C LEU A 36 -2.90 2.48 3.58
N HIS A 37 -4.03 3.11 3.27
CA HIS A 37 -4.78 3.88 4.26
C HIS A 37 -5.31 3.00 5.41
N LEU A 38 -5.76 1.77 5.10
CA LEU A 38 -6.14 0.81 6.12
C LEU A 38 -4.94 0.41 7.00
N ALA A 39 -3.76 0.24 6.40
CA ALA A 39 -2.53 -0.04 7.13
C ALA A 39 -2.12 1.13 8.05
N GLU A 40 -2.19 2.38 7.59
CA GLU A 40 -1.95 3.58 8.40
C GLU A 40 -2.89 3.64 9.61
N LYS A 41 -4.18 3.38 9.40
CA LYS A 41 -5.19 3.38 10.45
C LYS A 41 -4.99 2.23 11.45
N ALA A 42 -4.66 1.04 10.98
CA ALA A 42 -4.36 -0.10 11.84
C ALA A 42 -3.13 0.19 12.71
N TRP A 43 -2.07 0.76 12.12
CA TRP A 43 -0.89 1.19 12.85
C TRP A 43 -1.22 2.23 13.93
N ALA A 44 -2.04 3.23 13.60
CA ALA A 44 -2.46 4.25 14.55
C ALA A 44 -3.35 3.69 15.69
N THR A 45 -4.12 2.64 15.43
CA THR A 45 -5.07 2.09 16.42
C THR A 45 -4.39 1.20 17.46
N ASP A 46 -3.75 0.12 17.01
CA ASP A 46 -3.19 -0.89 17.93
C ASP A 46 -1.67 -1.02 17.81
N GLY A 47 -1.08 -0.62 16.69
CA GLY A 47 0.37 -0.63 16.44
C GLY A 47 1.03 -1.99 16.67
N VAL A 48 0.26 -3.09 16.67
CA VAL A 48 0.71 -4.43 17.10
C VAL A 48 0.35 -5.47 16.05
N ARG A 49 -0.89 -5.47 15.53
CA ARG A 49 -1.33 -6.38 14.46
C ARG A 49 -2.80 -6.09 14.12
N SER A 50 -3.08 -5.72 12.87
CA SER A 50 -4.05 -6.47 12.06
C SER A 50 -4.19 -5.90 10.65
N GLY A 51 -3.59 -6.61 9.69
CA GLY A 51 -3.72 -6.37 8.26
C GLY A 51 -2.70 -7.20 7.48
N THR A 52 -3.04 -7.57 6.24
CA THR A 52 -2.21 -8.39 5.33
C THR A 52 -0.78 -7.85 5.17
N TRP A 53 -0.56 -6.55 5.42
CA TRP A 53 0.67 -5.86 5.06
C TRP A 53 1.72 -5.73 6.16
N PHE A 54 1.39 -5.88 7.45
CA PHE A 54 2.42 -5.72 8.47
C PHE A 54 2.23 -6.56 9.73
N VAL A 55 3.37 -6.89 10.33
CA VAL A 55 3.46 -7.59 11.62
C VAL A 55 4.53 -6.90 12.44
N ARG A 56 4.18 -6.43 13.64
CA ARG A 56 5.17 -5.94 14.60
C ARG A 56 5.80 -7.09 15.36
N ASP A 57 7.13 -7.07 15.45
CA ASP A 57 7.96 -7.96 16.26
C ASP A 57 8.95 -7.11 17.07
N GLY A 58 8.59 -6.82 18.32
CA GLY A 58 9.37 -5.97 19.21
C GLY A 58 9.59 -4.55 18.65
N GLU A 59 10.86 -4.25 18.37
CA GLU A 59 11.33 -2.95 17.86
C GLU A 59 11.24 -2.82 16.32
N HIS A 60 10.88 -3.89 15.61
CA HIS A 60 10.80 -3.89 14.15
C HIS A 60 9.39 -4.25 13.69
N VAL A 61 9.07 -3.83 12.47
CA VAL A 61 7.84 -4.14 11.75
C VAL A 61 8.24 -4.83 10.46
N ALA A 62 7.82 -6.08 10.31
CA ALA A 62 7.87 -6.78 9.04
C ALA A 62 6.73 -6.24 8.16
N PHE A 63 7.08 -5.61 7.04
CA PHE A 63 6.16 -4.96 6.12
C PHE A 63 6.18 -5.66 4.75
N THR A 64 5.04 -6.22 4.38
CA THR A 64 4.82 -7.03 3.17
C THR A 64 3.58 -6.53 2.43
N PRO A 65 3.68 -5.40 1.71
CA PRO A 65 2.55 -4.85 1.00
C PRO A 65 2.10 -5.76 -0.14
N THR A 66 0.79 -5.92 -0.30
CA THR A 66 0.18 -6.77 -1.33
C THR A 66 -0.95 -6.04 -2.05
N THR A 67 -1.10 -6.23 -3.35
CA THR A 67 -2.28 -5.79 -4.09
C THR A 67 -3.53 -6.57 -3.65
N ARG A 68 -4.73 -6.11 -4.04
CA ARG A 68 -6.02 -6.72 -3.66
C ARG A 68 -6.18 -8.19 -4.08
N ASN A 69 -5.49 -8.63 -5.14
CA ASN A 69 -5.45 -10.03 -5.56
C ASN A 69 -4.47 -10.91 -4.74
N GLY A 70 -3.79 -10.33 -3.75
CA GLY A 70 -2.82 -11.00 -2.88
C GLY A 70 -1.38 -11.05 -3.43
N ALA A 71 -1.09 -10.42 -4.57
CA ALA A 71 0.27 -10.38 -5.10
C ALA A 71 1.15 -9.40 -4.31
N THR A 72 2.37 -9.80 -3.97
CA THR A 72 3.31 -8.96 -3.20
C THR A 72 3.90 -7.87 -4.07
N LEU A 73 3.94 -6.65 -3.54
CA LEU A 73 4.71 -5.55 -4.10
C LEU A 73 6.15 -5.64 -3.60
N THR A 74 7.11 -5.42 -4.48
CA THR A 74 8.53 -5.29 -4.14
C THR A 74 8.90 -3.83 -3.87
N ILE A 75 9.67 -3.61 -2.80
CA ILE A 75 10.29 -2.33 -2.46
C ILE A 75 11.79 -2.60 -2.33
N GLY A 76 12.62 -1.88 -3.09
CA GLY A 76 14.05 -2.13 -3.15
C GLY A 76 14.40 -3.58 -3.55
N GLY A 77 13.56 -4.21 -4.38
CA GLY A 77 13.69 -5.61 -4.76
C GLY A 77 13.38 -6.63 -3.66
N GLN A 78 12.80 -6.21 -2.54
CA GLN A 78 12.37 -7.09 -1.44
C GLN A 78 10.85 -7.07 -1.30
N THR A 79 10.23 -8.24 -1.14
CA THR A 79 8.79 -8.36 -0.87
C THR A 79 8.45 -8.09 0.60
N THR A 80 9.43 -8.24 1.50
CA THR A 80 9.29 -7.95 2.93
C THR A 80 10.42 -7.03 3.37
N ASN A 81 10.06 -5.90 3.96
CA ASN A 81 10.98 -4.92 4.48
C ASN A 81 10.85 -4.85 6.00
N PHE A 82 11.98 -4.76 6.71
CA PHE A 82 11.99 -4.65 8.17
C PHE A 82 12.25 -3.19 8.56
N ILE A 83 11.22 -2.52 9.07
CA ILE A 83 11.27 -1.10 9.43
C ILE A 83 11.25 -0.97 10.96
N PRO A 84 12.10 -0.12 11.57
CA PRO A 84 11.98 0.20 12.98
C PRO A 84 10.58 0.72 13.33
N ALA A 85 9.99 0.20 14.40
CA ALA A 85 8.62 0.51 14.81
C ALA A 85 8.41 2.01 15.06
N ASP A 86 9.41 2.71 15.61
CA ASP A 86 9.36 4.16 15.82
C ASP A 86 9.25 4.96 14.51
N ARG A 87 9.66 4.38 13.38
CA ARG A 87 9.71 5.04 12.07
C ARG A 87 8.63 4.57 11.11
N PHE A 88 7.87 3.56 11.50
CA PHE A 88 6.96 2.88 10.59
C PHE A 88 5.84 3.81 10.09
N ALA A 89 5.29 4.70 10.91
CA ALA A 89 4.29 5.64 10.42
C ALA A 89 4.86 6.60 9.37
N ASP A 90 6.05 7.13 9.59
CA ASP A 90 6.71 8.02 8.62
C ASP A 90 7.08 7.28 7.33
N TYR A 91 7.43 6.00 7.45
CA TYR A 91 7.66 5.13 6.32
C TYR A 91 6.38 4.93 5.49
N LEU A 92 5.21 4.74 6.13
CA LEU A 92 3.92 4.65 5.43
C LEU A 92 3.58 5.96 4.69
N VAL A 93 3.92 7.12 5.27
CA VAL A 93 3.75 8.43 4.60
C VAL A 93 4.64 8.54 3.37
N ASN A 94 5.91 8.17 3.48
CA ASN A 94 6.82 8.17 2.33
C ASN A 94 6.34 7.23 1.22
N MET A 95 5.85 6.04 1.60
CA MET A 95 5.28 5.10 0.65
C MET A 95 4.05 5.66 -0.06
N ARG A 96 3.14 6.33 0.67
CA ARG A 96 1.97 7.02 0.08
C ARG A 96 2.42 8.02 -0.98
N SER A 97 3.36 8.90 -0.65
CA SER A 97 3.87 9.90 -1.59
C SER A 97 4.50 9.27 -2.83
N ALA A 98 5.25 8.19 -2.67
CA ALA A 98 5.85 7.47 -3.80
C ALA A 98 4.80 6.79 -4.70
N ILE A 99 3.75 6.20 -4.11
CA ILE A 99 2.62 5.63 -4.87
C ILE A 99 1.85 6.74 -5.59
N GLU A 100 1.55 7.86 -4.91
CA GLU A 100 0.87 9.03 -5.51
C GLU A 100 1.69 9.63 -6.67
N ALA A 101 3.02 9.63 -6.56
CA ALA A 101 3.94 10.03 -7.63
C ALA A 101 4.02 9.03 -8.80
N GLY A 102 3.44 7.83 -8.65
CA GLY A 102 3.44 6.78 -9.66
C GLY A 102 4.71 5.94 -9.72
N GLU A 103 5.60 6.05 -8.72
CA GLU A 103 6.85 5.28 -8.67
C GLU A 103 6.59 3.76 -8.57
N PHE A 104 5.42 3.39 -8.05
CA PHE A 104 4.97 2.02 -7.91
C PHE A 104 4.15 1.49 -9.10
N ASP A 105 3.80 2.32 -10.09
CA ASP A 105 2.86 1.90 -11.15
C ASP A 105 3.33 0.64 -11.89
N ARG A 106 4.63 0.56 -12.22
CA ARG A 106 5.18 -0.63 -12.88
C ARG A 106 5.10 -1.86 -11.99
N GLU A 107 5.35 -1.70 -10.70
CA GLU A 107 5.31 -2.78 -9.73
C GLU A 107 3.89 -3.28 -9.52
N ILE A 108 2.94 -2.36 -9.39
CA ILE A 108 1.52 -2.66 -9.21
C ILE A 108 0.99 -3.40 -10.44
N VAL A 109 1.27 -2.91 -11.64
CA VAL A 109 0.90 -3.60 -12.89
C VAL A 109 1.59 -4.96 -12.99
N GLY A 110 2.86 -5.06 -12.62
CA GLY A 110 3.61 -6.31 -12.59
C GLY A 110 3.00 -7.36 -11.66
N ALA A 111 2.67 -6.95 -10.44
CA ALA A 111 2.05 -7.77 -9.41
C ALA A 111 0.62 -8.19 -9.78
N LEU A 112 -0.17 -7.30 -10.37
CA LEU A 112 -1.55 -7.58 -10.78
C LEU A 112 -1.64 -8.48 -12.03
N HIS A 113 -0.72 -8.32 -12.98
CA HIS A 113 -0.80 -8.96 -14.30
C HIS A 113 0.24 -10.05 -14.55
N GLY A 114 0.94 -10.50 -13.51
CA GLY A 114 1.75 -11.71 -13.55
C GLY A 114 2.98 -11.63 -14.45
N SER A 115 3.53 -10.42 -14.66
CA SER A 115 4.81 -10.30 -15.34
C SER A 115 5.90 -10.69 -14.33
N ALA A 116 6.30 -11.96 -14.40
CA ALA A 116 7.17 -12.66 -13.44
C ALA A 116 8.59 -12.07 -13.27
N ASN A 117 8.87 -10.87 -13.79
CA ASN A 117 10.17 -10.22 -13.77
C ASN A 117 10.11 -8.69 -13.60
N VAL A 118 9.01 -8.12 -13.09
CA VAL A 118 9.06 -6.72 -12.64
C VAL A 118 9.71 -6.73 -11.26
N GLY A 119 11.04 -6.73 -11.24
CA GLY A 119 11.79 -6.35 -10.05
C GLY A 119 11.63 -4.85 -9.89
N GLY A 120 10.65 -4.43 -9.10
CA GLY A 120 10.38 -3.02 -8.85
C GLY A 120 11.63 -2.29 -8.39
N THR A 121 11.97 -1.21 -9.10
CA THR A 121 12.95 -0.22 -8.67
C THR A 121 12.33 0.78 -7.70
N ALA A 122 11.08 0.57 -7.27
CA ALA A 122 10.44 1.44 -6.31
C ALA A 122 11.19 1.34 -4.99
N GLU A 123 11.75 2.45 -4.55
CA GLU A 123 12.48 2.55 -3.29
C GLU A 123 11.71 3.46 -2.35
N VAL A 124 11.57 3.05 -1.10
CA VAL A 124 11.02 3.90 -0.05
C VAL A 124 12.11 4.08 0.98
N ALA A 125 12.57 5.31 1.15
CA ALA A 125 13.60 5.62 2.12
C ALA A 125 13.06 5.42 3.54
N ILE A 126 13.81 4.70 4.38
CA ILE A 126 13.56 4.66 5.82
C ILE A 126 13.82 6.06 6.38
N PRO A 127 12.83 6.68 7.03
CA PRO A 127 12.99 8.01 7.65
C PRO A 127 14.16 8.05 8.64
N ALA A 128 14.71 9.25 8.85
CA ALA A 128 15.66 9.48 9.94
C ALA A 128 14.99 9.21 11.31
N ALA A 129 15.78 8.83 12.30
CA ALA A 129 15.27 8.66 13.67
C ALA A 129 14.73 10.01 14.16
N ARG A 130 13.53 10.01 14.76
CA ARG A 130 13.04 11.18 15.48
C ARG A 130 13.72 11.28 16.84
N GLU A 131 14.09 12.48 17.24
CA GLU A 131 14.52 12.75 18.61
C GLU A 131 13.32 12.67 19.55
N GLY A 132 13.41 11.90 20.63
CA GLY A 132 12.34 11.71 21.62
C GLY A 132 12.18 10.27 22.08
N SER A 133 11.33 10.03 23.09
CA SER A 133 11.04 8.67 23.54
C SER A 133 10.15 7.95 22.52
N PRO A 134 10.23 6.61 22.39
CA PRO A 134 9.38 5.84 21.46
C PRO A 134 7.87 6.05 21.68
N GLU A 135 7.48 6.42 22.89
CA GLU A 135 6.11 6.75 23.27
C GLU A 135 5.68 8.11 22.72
N ASP A 136 6.53 9.13 22.83
CA ASP A 136 6.29 10.48 22.29
C ASP A 136 6.14 10.43 20.76
N VAL A 137 6.99 9.65 20.10
CA VAL A 137 6.95 9.45 18.65
C VAL A 137 5.64 8.79 18.23
N ARG A 138 5.18 7.77 18.97
CA ARG A 138 3.92 7.07 18.68
C ARG A 138 2.71 7.98 18.89
N GLN A 139 2.71 8.75 19.97
CA GLN A 139 1.65 9.72 20.25
C GLN A 139 1.53 10.74 19.11
N ALA A 140 2.65 11.35 18.70
CA ALA A 140 2.67 12.30 17.58
C ALA A 140 2.19 11.69 16.26
N GLN A 141 2.46 10.40 16.01
CA GLN A 141 1.98 9.68 14.83
C GLN A 141 0.46 9.44 14.87
N GLN A 142 -0.09 9.09 16.03
CA GLN A 142 -1.54 8.95 16.22
C GLN A 142 -2.27 10.28 16.04
N ASP A 143 -1.75 11.35 16.65
CA ASP A 143 -2.25 12.71 16.51
C ASP A 143 -2.29 13.17 15.03
N ALA A 144 -1.21 12.92 14.28
CA ALA A 144 -1.15 13.26 12.86
C ALA A 144 -2.16 12.45 12.02
N ALA A 145 -2.39 11.18 12.36
CA ALA A 145 -3.38 10.35 11.69
C ALA A 145 -4.81 10.86 11.95
N PHE A 146 -5.14 11.20 13.21
CA PHE A 146 -6.42 11.79 13.56
C PHE A 146 -6.65 13.13 12.87
N ALA A 147 -5.64 14.01 12.84
CA ALA A 147 -5.75 15.30 12.16
C ALA A 147 -6.11 15.15 10.66
N ARG A 148 -5.53 14.15 9.97
CA ARG A 148 -5.87 13.84 8.56
C ARG A 148 -7.31 13.34 8.38
N GLU A 149 -7.86 12.66 9.39
CA GLU A 149 -9.25 12.21 9.42
C GLU A 149 -10.24 13.31 9.85
N GLY A 150 -9.76 14.53 10.13
CA GLY A 150 -10.58 15.58 10.74
C GLY A 150 -11.05 15.20 12.14
N ARG A 151 -10.21 14.49 12.89
CA ARG A 151 -10.42 14.08 14.28
C ARG A 151 -9.45 14.81 15.20
N ASN A 152 -9.89 15.00 16.43
CA ASN A 152 -9.09 15.54 17.51
C ASN A 152 -8.07 14.50 18.01
N PRO A 153 -7.03 14.94 18.75
CA PRO A 153 -6.05 14.09 19.44
C PRO A 153 -6.63 12.95 20.28
N ASP A 154 -7.82 13.17 20.84
CA ASP A 154 -8.55 12.21 21.67
C ASP A 154 -9.40 11.21 20.84
N GLY A 155 -9.31 11.26 19.51
CA GLY A 155 -10.03 10.41 18.57
C GLY A 155 -11.48 10.85 18.31
N SER A 156 -11.96 11.94 18.93
CA SER A 156 -13.29 12.50 18.66
C SER A 156 -13.36 13.21 17.31
N LEU A 157 -14.53 13.26 16.67
CA LEU A 157 -14.71 14.03 15.43
C LEU A 157 -14.44 15.52 15.71
N ALA A 158 -13.56 16.15 14.93
CA ALA A 158 -13.39 17.59 14.99
C ALA A 158 -14.75 18.21 14.61
N ALA A 159 -15.27 19.07 15.48
CA ALA A 159 -16.56 19.70 15.24
C ALA A 159 -16.48 20.49 13.93
N VAL A 160 -17.15 19.98 12.89
CA VAL A 160 -17.48 20.80 11.72
C VAL A 160 -18.47 21.83 12.25
N VAL A 161 -17.96 23.02 12.57
CA VAL A 161 -18.80 24.20 12.80
C VAL A 161 -19.48 24.44 11.46
N ARG A 162 -20.66 23.85 11.27
CA ARG A 162 -21.61 24.32 10.27
C ARG A 162 -21.98 25.72 10.72
N ASP A 163 -21.31 26.70 10.12
CA ASP A 163 -21.72 28.09 10.17
C ASP A 163 -23.14 28.14 9.60
N GLY A 164 -24.11 28.22 10.51
CA GLY A 164 -25.49 28.50 10.15
C GLY A 164 -25.57 29.98 9.86
N SER A 165 -25.74 30.32 8.58
CA SER A 165 -26.22 31.62 8.12
C SER A 165 -27.30 31.38 7.07
#